data_AF-A0A1Q2HUT6-F1
#
_entry.id   AF-A0A1Q2HUT6-F1
#
_cell.length_a   1.000
_cell.length_b   1.000
_cell.length_c   1.000
_cell.angle_alpha   90.00
_cell.angle_beta   90.00
_cell.angle_gamma   90.00
#
_symmetry.space_group_name_H-M   'P 1'
#
loop_
_entity.id
_entity.type
_entity.pdbx_description
1 polymer ?
#
loop_
_entity_poly.entity_id
_entity_poly.type
_entity_poly.pdbx_seq_one_letter_code
_entity_poly.pdbx_strand_id
1 'polypeptide(L)'
;MTNILVTTSLTLEPLLQRAMPDVSMRTYASIAEVPTEAIQKASAIVFDESTANFMELFAHKDIVDPCGKLVILTEKRAAMVRCFPQATVFSYPIVPVDIATAVRYLETIIA
;
A
#
# COMPACT_ATOMS: atom_id res chain seq x y z
N MET A 1 8.47 -12.76 3.92
CA MET A 1 7.44 -11.77 4.26
C MET A 1 6.72 -11.37 2.98
N THR A 2 5.42 -11.04 3.05
CA THR A 2 4.60 -10.73 1.86
C THR A 2 4.05 -9.31 2.00
N ASN A 3 4.13 -8.55 0.91
CA ASN A 3 3.56 -7.21 0.79
C ASN A 3 2.21 -7.30 0.08
N ILE A 4 1.30 -6.41 0.43
CA ILE A 4 -0.05 -6.35 -0.12
C ILE A 4 -0.11 -5.16 -1.07
N LEU A 5 -0.67 -5.38 -2.25
CA LEU A 5 -1.02 -4.32 -3.18
C LEU A 5 -2.54 -4.30 -3.34
N VAL A 6 -3.16 -3.15 -3.11
CA VAL A 6 -4.59 -2.94 -3.33
C VAL A 6 -4.75 -2.01 -4.50
N THR A 7 -5.12 -2.56 -5.66
CA THR A 7 -5.27 -1.83 -6.92
C THR A 7 -6.15 -2.63 -7.88
N THR A 8 -6.85 -1.95 -8.78
CA THR A 8 -7.43 -2.59 -9.98
C THR A 8 -6.60 -2.28 -11.24
N SER A 9 -5.49 -1.56 -11.09
CA SER A 9 -4.54 -1.29 -12.17
C SER A 9 -3.78 -2.55 -12.58
N LEU A 10 -3.93 -2.94 -13.84
CA LEU A 10 -3.23 -4.09 -14.43
C LEU A 10 -1.71 -3.86 -14.62
N THR A 11 -1.25 -2.62 -14.49
CA THR A 11 0.14 -2.25 -14.79
C THR A 11 0.99 -1.99 -13.54
N LEU A 12 0.36 -1.74 -12.39
CA LEU A 12 1.06 -1.34 -11.17
C LEU A 12 1.86 -2.50 -10.56
N GLU A 13 1.27 -3.69 -10.44
CA GLU A 13 2.00 -4.88 -9.94
C GLU A 13 3.22 -5.21 -10.82
N PRO A 14 3.12 -5.35 -12.16
CA PRO A 14 4.30 -5.58 -13.00
C PRO A 14 5.38 -4.50 -12.88
N LEU A 15 4.97 -3.23 -12.72
CA LEU A 15 5.88 -2.10 -12.58
C LEU A 15 6.64 -2.17 -11.25
N LEU A 16 5.95 -2.45 -10.15
CA LEU A 16 6.58 -2.64 -8.84
C LEU A 16 7.45 -3.90 -8.82
N GLN A 17 6.99 -5.01 -9.39
CA GLN A 17 7.78 -6.25 -9.45
C GLN A 17 9.11 -6.06 -10.20
N ARG A 18 9.15 -5.20 -11.23
CA ARG A 18 10.41 -4.84 -11.92
C ARG A 18 11.34 -3.99 -11.05
N ALA A 19 10.79 -3.10 -10.23
CA ALA A 19 11.56 -2.24 -9.35
C ALA A 19 12.07 -2.97 -8.10
N MET A 20 11.35 -4.02 -7.66
CA MET A 20 11.67 -4.82 -6.48
C MET A 20 11.42 -6.32 -6.75
N PRO A 21 12.26 -6.99 -7.56
CA PRO A 21 12.03 -8.37 -8.01
C PRO A 21 12.04 -9.40 -6.88
N ASP A 22 12.78 -9.13 -5.81
CA ASP A 22 12.92 -10.04 -4.66
C ASP A 22 11.80 -9.87 -3.62
N VAL A 23 10.90 -8.90 -3.83
CA VAL A 23 9.81 -8.61 -2.92
C VAL A 23 8.57 -9.38 -3.34
N SER A 24 8.06 -10.24 -2.46
CA SER A 24 6.80 -10.95 -2.69
C SER A 24 5.63 -10.00 -2.50
N MET A 25 4.79 -9.88 -3.53
CA MET A 25 3.58 -9.04 -3.52
C MET A 25 2.34 -9.89 -3.78
N ARG A 26 1.24 -9.59 -3.09
CA ARG A 26 -0.09 -10.15 -3.39
C ARG A 26 -1.06 -9.01 -3.68
N THR A 27 -1.69 -9.09 -4.83
CA THR A 27 -2.61 -8.06 -5.31
C THR A 27 -4.06 -8.41 -5.01
N TYR A 28 -4.82 -7.41 -4.57
CA TYR A 28 -6.24 -7.47 -4.28
C TYR A 28 -6.93 -6.26 -4.93
N ALA A 29 -8.18 -6.42 -5.37
CA ALA A 29 -8.93 -5.33 -5.99
C ALA A 29 -9.46 -4.34 -4.94
N SER A 30 -9.76 -4.84 -3.74
CA SER A 30 -10.27 -4.06 -2.61
C SER A 30 -9.57 -4.45 -1.31
N ILE A 31 -9.42 -3.48 -0.40
CA ILE A 31 -8.92 -3.74 0.95
C ILE A 31 -9.86 -4.63 1.76
N ALA A 32 -11.17 -4.63 1.45
CA ALA A 32 -12.16 -5.48 2.12
C ALA A 32 -12.01 -6.97 1.74
N GLU A 33 -11.35 -7.26 0.61
CA GLU A 33 -11.05 -8.63 0.17
C GLU A 33 -9.77 -9.19 0.82
N VAL A 34 -8.97 -8.33 1.45
CA VAL A 34 -7.73 -8.72 2.08
C VAL A 34 -8.03 -9.40 3.42
N PRO A 35 -7.60 -10.66 3.62
CA PRO A 35 -7.82 -11.33 4.90
C PRO A 35 -7.13 -10.58 6.04
N THR A 36 -7.82 -10.40 7.18
CA THR A 36 -7.29 -9.69 8.36
C THR A 36 -5.93 -10.22 8.80
N GLU A 37 -5.74 -11.55 8.80
CA GLU A 37 -4.44 -12.15 9.12
C GLU A 37 -3.33 -11.77 8.14
N ALA A 38 -3.66 -11.59 6.86
CA ALA A 38 -2.71 -11.14 5.86
C ALA A 38 -2.31 -9.68 6.11
N ILE A 39 -3.28 -8.81 6.46
CA ILE A 39 -3.02 -7.41 6.87
C ILE A 39 -2.05 -7.36 8.06
N GLN A 40 -2.30 -8.17 9.09
CA GLN A 40 -1.47 -8.20 10.31
C GLN A 40 -0.03 -8.71 10.05
N LYS A 41 0.11 -9.71 9.17
CA LYS A 41 1.40 -10.34 8.83
C LYS A 41 2.15 -9.62 7.70
N ALA A 42 1.50 -8.67 7.02
CA ALA A 42 2.11 -7.94 5.91
C ALA A 42 3.27 -7.06 6.40
N SER A 43 4.26 -6.88 5.54
CA SER A 43 5.35 -5.93 5.78
C SER A 43 5.02 -4.53 5.30
N ALA A 44 4.30 -4.41 4.19
CA ALA A 44 3.77 -3.18 3.68
C ALA A 44 2.42 -3.43 2.98
N ILE A 45 1.58 -2.40 2.97
CA ILE A 45 0.33 -2.33 2.23
C ILE A 45 0.46 -1.12 1.30
N VAL A 46 0.52 -1.38 0.01
CA VAL A 46 0.48 -0.35 -1.03
C VAL A 46 -0.97 -0.21 -1.48
N PHE A 47 -1.59 0.94 -1.22
CA PHE A 47 -2.98 1.22 -1.58
C PHE A 47 -3.01 2.26 -2.70
N ASP A 48 -3.62 1.91 -3.83
CA ASP A 48 -3.76 2.79 -4.98
C ASP A 48 -5.13 3.46 -5.00
N GLU A 49 -5.21 4.69 -4.45
CA GLU A 49 -6.46 5.46 -4.38
C GLU A 49 -7.03 5.83 -5.74
N SER A 50 -6.21 5.83 -6.80
CA SER A 50 -6.71 6.12 -8.15
C SER A 50 -7.63 5.04 -8.70
N THR A 51 -7.53 3.81 -8.18
CA THR A 51 -8.26 2.64 -8.69
C THR A 51 -8.99 1.82 -7.62
N ALA A 52 -8.64 1.99 -6.34
CA ALA A 52 -9.29 1.33 -5.21
C ALA A 52 -10.10 2.33 -4.37
N ASN A 53 -11.20 1.85 -3.76
CA ASN A 53 -12.13 2.70 -3.02
C ASN A 53 -11.53 3.18 -1.68
N PHE A 54 -11.16 4.45 -1.60
CA PHE A 54 -10.59 5.04 -0.38
C PHE A 54 -11.52 4.95 0.84
N MET A 55 -12.84 4.96 0.64
CA MET A 55 -13.79 4.85 1.75
C MET A 55 -13.71 3.49 2.44
N GLU A 56 -13.37 2.43 1.69
CA GLU A 56 -13.12 1.11 2.28
C GLU A 56 -11.85 1.11 3.11
N LEU A 57 -10.79 1.78 2.65
CA LEU A 57 -9.57 1.95 3.44
C LEU A 57 -9.86 2.68 4.76
N PHE A 58 -10.66 3.75 4.70
CA PHE A 58 -11.10 4.49 5.89
C PHE A 58 -11.93 3.62 6.85
N ALA A 59 -12.85 2.81 6.33
CA ALA A 59 -13.64 1.89 7.14
C ALA A 59 -12.81 0.78 7.82
N HIS A 60 -11.64 0.44 7.26
CA HIS A 60 -10.71 -0.56 7.80
C HIS A 60 -9.49 0.06 8.49
N LYS A 61 -9.54 1.36 8.81
CA LYS A 61 -8.42 2.10 9.40
C LYS A 61 -7.84 1.39 10.63
N ASP A 62 -8.68 0.89 11.53
CA ASP A 62 -8.23 0.26 12.78
C ASP A 62 -7.35 -0.99 12.57
N ILE A 63 -7.44 -1.63 11.40
CA ILE A 63 -6.66 -2.82 11.05
C ILE A 63 -5.36 -2.43 10.32
N VAL A 64 -5.36 -1.30 9.61
CA VAL A 64 -4.26 -0.84 8.76
C VAL A 64 -3.32 0.14 9.50
N ASP A 65 -3.87 1.02 10.33
CA ASP A 65 -3.19 2.11 11.05
C ASP A 65 -2.19 1.66 12.14
N PRO A 66 -2.42 0.57 12.91
CA PRO A 66 -1.51 0.19 14.00
C PRO A 66 -0.11 -0.20 13.53
N CYS A 67 0.05 -0.50 12.24
CA CYS A 67 1.27 -1.08 11.72
C CYS A 67 2.27 -0.04 11.21
N GLY A 68 1.86 1.18 10.84
CA GLY A 68 2.74 2.15 10.17
C GLY A 68 3.23 1.69 8.78
N LYS A 69 2.63 0.61 8.25
CA LYS A 69 3.05 -0.14 7.05
C LYS A 69 2.36 0.32 5.77
N LEU A 70 1.71 1.48 5.79
CA LEU A 70 0.81 1.91 4.72
C LEU A 70 1.53 2.85 3.75
N VAL A 71 1.48 2.54 2.46
CA VAL A 71 1.91 3.40 1.36
C VAL A 71 0.66 3.73 0.54
N ILE A 72 0.32 5.01 0.39
CA ILE A 72 -0.84 5.46 -0.39
C ILE A 72 -0.33 6.11 -1.67
N LEU A 73 -0.78 5.59 -2.82
CA LEU A 73 -0.61 6.21 -4.12
C LEU A 73 -1.88 6.97 -4.45
N THR A 74 -1.78 8.25 -4.80
CA THR A 74 -2.97 9.08 -5.04
C THR A 74 -2.74 10.09 -6.15
N GLU A 75 -3.77 10.39 -6.92
CA GLU A 75 -3.74 11.52 -7.87
C GLU A 75 -4.08 12.84 -7.18
N LYS A 76 -4.75 12.76 -6.02
CA LYS A 76 -5.29 13.89 -5.30
C LYS A 76 -4.44 14.14 -4.06
N ARG A 77 -4.21 15.40 -3.70
CA ARG A 77 -3.86 15.75 -2.31
C ARG A 77 -5.12 15.63 -1.45
N ALA A 78 -5.76 14.46 -1.44
CA ALA A 78 -7.03 14.24 -0.78
C ALA A 78 -6.84 14.54 0.70
N ALA A 79 -7.61 15.50 1.23
CA ALA A 79 -7.58 15.85 2.65
C ALA A 79 -7.80 14.61 3.55
N MET A 80 -8.49 13.58 3.03
CA MET A 80 -8.75 12.32 3.70
C MET A 80 -7.48 11.46 3.94
N VAL A 81 -6.40 11.68 3.19
CA VAL A 81 -5.11 11.01 3.47
C VAL A 81 -4.56 11.43 4.84
N ARG A 82 -4.92 12.63 5.34
CA ARG A 82 -4.57 13.07 6.70
C ARG A 82 -5.18 12.20 7.79
N CYS A 83 -6.19 11.39 7.47
CA CYS A 83 -6.74 10.40 8.38
C CYS A 83 -5.77 9.24 8.66
N PHE A 84 -4.70 9.10 7.86
CA PHE A 84 -3.65 8.09 8.00
C PHE A 84 -2.30 8.77 8.24
N PRO A 85 -2.05 9.31 9.44
CA PRO A 85 -0.87 10.13 9.72
C PRO A 85 0.45 9.35 9.61
N GLN A 86 0.42 8.02 9.70
CA GLN A 86 1.60 7.16 9.55
C GLN A 86 1.81 6.65 8.11
N ALA A 87 0.93 6.98 7.18
CA ALA A 87 1.07 6.54 5.80
C ALA A 87 2.19 7.30 5.08
N THR A 88 2.99 6.59 4.30
CA THR A 88 3.84 7.22 3.28
C THR A 88 2.98 7.50 2.06
N VAL A 89 2.98 8.74 1.56
CA VAL A 89 2.07 9.16 0.49
C VAL A 89 2.87 9.56 -0.73
N PHE A 90 2.56 8.96 -1.88
CA PHE A 90 3.12 9.30 -3.17
C PHE A 90 2.01 9.84 -4.09
N SER A 91 2.29 10.97 -4.74
CA SER A 91 1.40 11.52 -5.75
C SER A 91 1.79 11.03 -7.14
N TYR A 92 0.82 10.71 -8.00
CA TYR A 92 1.10 10.46 -9.40
C TYR A 92 1.62 11.72 -10.11
N PRO A 93 2.55 11.60 -11.09
CA PRO A 93 3.15 10.36 -11.57
C PRO A 93 4.14 9.76 -10.54
N ILE A 94 4.02 8.46 -10.29
CA ILE A 94 4.84 7.73 -9.32
C ILE A 94 6.17 7.29 -9.93
N VAL A 95 7.22 7.31 -9.11
CA VAL A 95 8.52 6.70 -9.43
C VAL A 95 8.60 5.34 -8.73
N PRO A 96 8.68 4.21 -9.46
CA PRO A 96 8.62 2.87 -8.85
C PRO A 96 9.69 2.61 -7.79
N VAL A 97 10.88 3.20 -7.96
CA VAL A 97 12.02 3.06 -7.04
C VAL A 97 11.73 3.72 -5.68
N ASP A 98 10.98 4.82 -5.65
CA ASP A 98 10.63 5.50 -4.40
C ASP A 98 9.65 4.66 -3.58
N ILE A 99 8.68 4.02 -4.26
CA ILE A 99 7.76 3.07 -3.63
C ILE A 99 8.53 1.86 -3.09
N ALA A 100 9.46 1.31 -3.88
CA ALA A 100 10.32 0.20 -3.44
C ALA A 100 11.15 0.56 -2.20
N THR A 101 11.67 1.78 -2.15
CA THR A 101 12.44 2.27 -1.00
C THR A 101 11.56 2.38 0.24
N ALA A 102 10.35 2.93 0.11
CA ALA A 102 9.40 3.02 1.22
C ALA A 102 9.00 1.64 1.75
N VAL A 103 8.67 0.70 0.86
CA VAL A 103 8.31 -0.68 1.23
C VAL A 103 9.45 -1.37 1.98
N ARG A 104 10.69 -1.26 1.52
CA ARG A 104 11.87 -1.86 2.17
C ARG A 104 12.24 -1.22 3.51
N TYR A 105 12.10 0.11 3.61
CA TYR A 105 12.33 0.81 4.87
C TYR A 105 11.37 0.32 5.96
N LEU A 106 10.10 0.09 5.59
CA LEU A 106 9.10 -0.47 6.49
C LEU A 106 9.44 -1.91 6.91
N GLU A 107 9.91 -2.76 6.00
CA GLU A 107 10.42 -4.10 6.34
C GLU A 107 11.53 -4.07 7.40
N THR A 108 12.42 -3.07 7.33
CA THR A 108 13.57 -2.95 8.25
C THR A 108 13.15 -2.55 9.67
N ILE A 109 12.04 -1.86 9.84
CA ILE A 109 11.52 -1.47 11.17
C ILE A 109 10.91 -2.66 11.93
N ILE A 110 10.48 -3.71 11.21
CA ILE A 110 9.70 -4.84 11.75
C ILE A 110 10.58 -6.09 11.98
N ALA A 111 11.80 -6.11 11.43
CA ALA A 111 12.77 -7.20 11.55
C ALA A 111 13.58 -7.12 12.86
#